data_AF-A0A9W8F864-F1
#
_entry.id   AF-A0A9W8F864-F1
#
_cell.length_a   1.000
_cell.length_b   1.000
_cell.length_c   1.000
_cell.angle_alpha   90.00
_cell.angle_beta   90.00
_cell.angle_gamma   90.00
#
_symmetry.space_group_name_H-M   'P 1'
#
loop_
_entity.id
_entity.type
_entity.pdbx_description
1 polymer ?
#
loop_
_entity_poly.entity_id
_entity_poly.type
_entity_poly.pdbx_seq_one_letter_code
_entity_poly.pdbx_strand_id
1 'polypeptide(L)'
;MTMDALNALILDPRYHSVLSLVKGFRNGAVYGTKIRFPHALVMTLLFRSGSAQDKLVAILKATKAHAQGLAFFVTIYKLLVLAQQRLSASGKSTDLHTFVAGCVGGYLVFGEQTSVNQQIILYLFSRIAMGLANTVLKASSFTAPPKSFAFFAALCWGCVMVLFRRDKSVLQDSLKSSMTYLYEDSNHWSSLRTLLWHNK
;
A
#
# COMPACT_ATOMS: atom_id res chain seq x y z
N MET A 1 7.16 40.84 -1.64
CA MET A 1 6.11 40.29 -2.53
C MET A 1 4.84 40.12 -1.69
N THR A 2 3.72 40.73 -2.07
CA THR A 2 2.46 40.66 -1.31
C THR A 2 1.79 39.29 -1.47
N MET A 3 0.93 38.89 -0.51
CA MET A 3 0.21 37.61 -0.57
C MET A 3 -0.64 37.48 -1.84
N ASP A 4 -1.19 38.59 -2.34
CA ASP A 4 -1.99 38.62 -3.56
C ASP A 4 -1.16 38.38 -4.82
N ALA A 5 0.07 38.92 -4.89
CA ALA A 5 1.00 38.66 -5.99
C ALA A 5 1.45 37.18 -6.00
N LEU A 6 1.60 36.59 -4.83
CA LEU A 6 1.98 35.18 -4.66
C LEU A 6 0.81 34.25 -5.07
N ASN A 7 -0.43 34.60 -4.72
CA ASN A 7 -1.64 33.89 -5.15
C ASN A 7 -1.84 33.99 -6.66
N ALA A 8 -1.66 35.17 -7.26
CA ALA A 8 -1.74 35.35 -8.71
C ALA A 8 -0.73 34.47 -9.46
N LEU A 9 0.50 34.34 -8.93
CA LEU A 9 1.53 33.47 -9.50
C LEU A 9 1.16 31.98 -9.42
N ILE A 10 0.63 31.51 -8.29
CA ILE A 10 0.28 30.08 -8.08
C ILE A 10 -0.95 29.67 -8.90
N LEU A 11 -1.86 30.60 -9.17
CA LEU A 11 -3.08 30.36 -9.96
C LEU A 11 -2.86 30.51 -11.47
N ASP A 12 -1.69 30.99 -11.90
CA ASP A 12 -1.37 31.14 -13.31
C ASP A 12 -1.30 29.77 -14.03
N PRO A 13 -2.11 29.55 -15.09
CA PRO A 13 -2.12 28.30 -15.84
C PRO A 13 -0.76 27.89 -16.40
N ARG A 14 0.15 28.85 -16.67
CA ARG A 14 1.49 28.59 -17.21
C ARG A 14 2.33 27.71 -16.28
N TYR A 15 2.17 27.84 -14.96
CA TYR A 15 2.91 27.07 -13.97
C TYR A 15 2.17 25.80 -13.52
N HIS A 16 0.94 25.58 -14.00
CA HIS A 16 0.07 24.51 -13.52
C HIS A 16 0.75 23.13 -13.57
N SER A 17 1.40 22.77 -14.69
CA SER A 17 2.06 21.47 -14.83
C SER A 17 3.16 21.26 -13.78
N VAL A 18 4.05 22.25 -13.60
CA VAL A 18 5.16 22.19 -12.64
C VAL A 18 4.62 22.18 -11.20
N LEU A 19 3.68 23.07 -10.88
CA LEU A 19 3.05 23.11 -9.56
C LEU A 19 2.30 21.81 -9.24
N SER A 20 1.69 21.17 -10.24
CA SER A 20 1.01 19.88 -10.07
C SER A 20 1.98 18.73 -9.75
N LEU A 21 3.22 18.79 -10.25
CA LEU A 21 4.29 17.84 -9.94
C LEU A 21 4.76 18.05 -8.51
N VAL A 22 5.07 19.29 -8.13
CA VAL A 22 5.50 19.64 -6.76
C VAL A 22 4.43 19.25 -5.74
N LYS A 23 3.16 19.60 -6.00
CA LYS A 23 2.03 19.23 -5.14
C LYS A 23 1.82 17.71 -5.10
N GLY A 24 2.02 17.03 -6.23
CA GLY A 24 1.94 15.57 -6.33
C GLY A 24 2.99 14.87 -5.45
N PHE A 25 4.25 15.28 -5.58
CA PHE A 25 5.36 14.80 -4.75
C PHE A 25 5.07 15.01 -3.27
N ARG A 26 4.71 16.25 -2.88
CA ARG A 26 4.38 16.59 -1.49
C ARG A 26 3.23 15.75 -0.97
N ASN A 27 2.17 15.54 -1.77
CA ASN A 27 1.03 14.73 -1.36
C ASN A 27 1.42 13.26 -1.17
N GLY A 28 2.24 12.70 -2.05
CA GLY A 28 2.78 11.34 -1.89
C GLY A 28 3.58 11.20 -0.60
N ALA A 29 4.47 12.15 -0.32
CA ALA A 29 5.28 12.15 0.90
C ALA A 29 4.42 12.27 2.18
N VAL A 30 3.47 13.21 2.21
CA VAL A 30 2.59 13.44 3.36
C VAL A 30 1.66 12.26 3.59
N TYR A 31 1.00 11.77 2.54
CA TYR A 31 0.09 10.64 2.66
C TYR A 31 0.83 9.37 3.08
N GLY A 32 1.97 9.07 2.46
CA GLY A 32 2.78 7.92 2.82
C GLY A 32 3.27 7.96 4.26
N THR A 33 3.65 9.14 4.75
CA THR A 33 4.01 9.33 6.16
C THR A 33 2.82 9.08 7.08
N LYS A 34 1.65 9.69 6.78
CA LYS A 34 0.43 9.57 7.61
C LYS A 34 -0.04 8.13 7.78
N ILE A 35 0.11 7.29 6.77
CA ILE A 35 -0.31 5.89 6.84
C ILE A 35 0.80 5.01 7.43
N ARG A 36 2.03 5.16 6.96
CA ARG A 36 3.10 4.22 7.31
C ARG A 36 3.63 4.43 8.72
N PHE A 37 3.72 5.68 9.18
CA PHE A 37 4.30 5.98 10.48
C PHE A 37 3.49 5.34 11.63
N PRO A 38 2.15 5.54 11.74
CA PRO A 38 1.37 4.91 12.80
C PRO A 38 1.44 3.38 12.75
N HIS A 39 1.37 2.80 11.55
CA HIS A 39 1.47 1.36 11.37
C HIS A 39 2.83 0.83 11.83
N ALA A 40 3.94 1.42 11.37
CA ALA A 40 5.29 1.00 11.74
C ALA A 40 5.54 1.19 13.24
N LEU A 41 5.02 2.28 13.83
CA LEU A 41 5.08 2.55 15.26
C LEU A 41 4.41 1.43 16.06
N VAL A 42 3.13 1.15 15.80
CA VAL A 42 2.36 0.12 16.52
C VAL A 42 3.01 -1.26 16.34
N MET A 43 3.34 -1.64 15.11
CA MET A 43 3.94 -2.95 14.84
C MET A 43 5.30 -3.12 15.51
N THR A 44 6.12 -2.06 15.55
CA THR A 44 7.44 -2.09 16.20
C THR A 44 7.32 -2.12 17.72
N LEU A 45 6.39 -1.38 18.30
CA LEU A 45 6.18 -1.38 19.76
C LEU A 45 5.64 -2.73 20.26
N LEU A 46 4.72 -3.34 19.51
CA LEU A 46 4.09 -4.60 19.90
C LEU A 46 4.97 -5.83 19.65
N PHE A 47 5.66 -5.89 18.51
CA PHE A 47 6.26 -7.15 18.04
C PHE A 47 7.77 -7.11 17.86
N ARG A 48 8.43 -5.95 17.93
CA ARG A 48 9.87 -5.84 17.72
C ARG A 48 10.62 -5.65 19.04
N SER A 49 11.61 -6.52 19.28
CA SER A 49 12.58 -6.40 20.37
C SER A 49 13.79 -5.57 19.96
N GLY A 50 14.52 -5.02 20.93
CA GLY A 50 15.72 -4.19 20.70
C GLY A 50 15.68 -2.86 21.45
N SER A 51 16.74 -2.06 21.30
CA SER A 51 16.86 -0.76 21.96
C SER A 51 15.83 0.25 21.44
N ALA A 52 15.54 1.29 22.21
CA ALA A 52 14.65 2.37 21.77
C ALA A 52 15.15 3.05 20.49
N GLN A 53 16.48 3.16 20.34
CA GLN A 53 17.12 3.71 19.15
C GLN A 53 16.88 2.83 17.93
N ASP A 54 17.07 1.51 18.03
CA ASP A 54 16.85 0.58 16.91
C ASP A 54 15.40 0.59 16.45
N LYS A 55 14.46 0.67 17.39
CA LYS A 55 13.02 0.77 17.11
C LYS A 55 12.71 2.07 16.37
N LEU A 56 13.24 3.21 16.83
CA LEU A 56 13.02 4.50 16.18
C LEU A 56 13.60 4.51 14.76
N VAL A 57 14.82 4.01 14.58
CA VAL A 57 15.46 3.91 13.25
C VAL A 57 14.64 3.04 12.31
N ALA A 58 14.13 1.90 12.79
CA ALA A 58 13.29 1.02 11.99
C ALA A 58 11.98 1.71 11.55
N ILE A 59 11.31 2.42 12.46
CA ILE A 59 10.08 3.16 12.18
C ILE A 59 10.33 4.24 11.12
N LEU A 60 11.38 5.05 11.32
CA LEU A 60 11.71 6.14 10.40
C LEU A 60 12.15 5.61 9.03
N LYS A 61 12.94 4.53 8.97
CA LYS A 61 13.35 3.90 7.72
C LYS A 61 12.16 3.36 6.93
N ALA A 62 11.25 2.64 7.58
CA ALA A 62 10.06 2.11 6.94
C ALA A 62 9.11 3.22 6.45
N THR A 63 8.92 4.26 7.26
CA THR A 63 8.13 5.45 6.93
C THR A 63 8.71 6.19 5.73
N LYS A 64 10.03 6.47 5.76
CA LYS A 64 10.73 7.17 4.70
C LYS A 64 10.68 6.39 3.38
N ALA A 65 10.93 5.09 3.40
CA ALA A 65 10.86 4.25 2.20
C ALA A 65 9.47 4.31 1.54
N HIS A 66 8.40 4.17 2.33
CA HIS A 66 7.03 4.24 1.82
C HIS A 66 6.67 5.65 1.29
N ALA A 67 6.99 6.70 2.06
CA ALA A 67 6.71 8.08 1.69
C ALA A 67 7.47 8.51 0.43
N GLN A 68 8.75 8.15 0.31
CA GLN A 68 9.55 8.41 -0.88
C GLN A 68 9.00 7.64 -2.08
N GLY A 69 8.65 6.36 -1.90
CA GLY A 69 8.03 5.56 -2.97
C GLY A 69 6.79 6.26 -3.55
N LEU A 70 5.84 6.66 -2.71
CA LEU A 70 4.64 7.35 -3.21
C LEU A 70 4.95 8.72 -3.84
N ALA A 71 5.88 9.49 -3.27
CA ALA A 71 6.26 10.80 -3.79
C ALA A 71 6.90 10.69 -5.18
N PHE A 72 7.86 9.77 -5.35
CA PHE A 72 8.54 9.55 -6.62
C PHE A 72 7.63 8.89 -7.66
N PHE A 73 6.80 7.92 -7.27
CA PHE A 73 5.84 7.31 -8.19
C PHE A 73 4.92 8.35 -8.82
N VAL A 74 4.27 9.20 -8.01
CA VAL A 74 3.36 10.25 -8.52
C VAL A 74 4.10 11.23 -9.44
N THR A 75 5.35 11.56 -9.11
CA THR A 75 6.16 12.49 -9.91
C THR A 75 6.52 11.88 -11.26
N ILE A 76 7.07 10.66 -11.27
CA ILE A 76 7.45 9.94 -12.49
C ILE A 76 6.20 9.71 -13.37
N TYR A 77 5.12 9.22 -12.79
CA TYR A 77 3.85 9.00 -13.49
C TYR A 77 3.37 10.27 -14.21
N LYS A 78 3.30 11.40 -13.49
CA LYS A 78 2.83 12.67 -14.07
C LYS A 78 3.79 13.19 -15.14
N LEU A 79 5.10 13.08 -14.93
CA LEU A 79 6.10 13.46 -15.93
C LEU A 79 5.94 12.65 -17.22
N LEU A 80 5.79 11.33 -17.10
CA LEU A 80 5.59 10.44 -18.24
C LEU A 80 4.27 10.71 -18.96
N VAL A 81 3.18 10.95 -18.24
CA VAL A 81 1.89 11.33 -18.85
C VAL A 81 2.02 12.66 -19.60
N LEU A 82 2.64 13.68 -19.00
CA LEU A 82 2.86 14.98 -19.66
C LEU A 82 3.76 14.85 -20.89
N ALA A 83 4.81 14.04 -20.82
CA ALA A 83 5.69 13.77 -21.96
C ALA A 83 4.93 13.08 -23.10
N GLN A 84 4.16 12.03 -22.81
CA GLN A 84 3.34 11.33 -23.80
C GLN A 84 2.27 12.23 -24.43
N GLN A 85 1.64 13.11 -23.63
CA GLN A 85 0.68 14.10 -24.13
C GLN A 85 1.32 15.07 -25.11
N ARG A 86 2.53 15.57 -24.81
CA ARG A 86 3.27 16.48 -25.71
C ARG A 86 3.70 15.81 -27.01
N LEU A 87 3.93 14.50 -26.98
CA LEU A 87 4.30 13.70 -28.16
C LEU A 87 3.09 13.21 -28.97
N SER A 88 1.88 13.22 -28.38
CA SER A 88 0.66 12.79 -29.05
C SER A 88 0.12 13.88 -29.98
N ALA A 89 -0.26 13.50 -31.19
CA ALA A 89 -0.89 14.40 -32.15
C ALA A 89 -2.18 15.07 -31.61
N SER A 90 -2.88 14.41 -30.69
CA SER A 90 -4.10 14.94 -30.08
C SER A 90 -3.85 15.92 -28.92
N GLY A 91 -2.63 15.97 -28.37
CA GLY A 91 -2.30 16.70 -27.15
C GLY A 91 -3.00 16.20 -25.87
N LYS A 92 -3.80 15.12 -25.94
CA LYS A 92 -4.65 14.64 -24.84
C LYS A 92 -4.07 13.38 -24.18
N SER A 93 -4.40 13.19 -22.90
CA SER A 93 -4.12 11.94 -22.20
C SER A 93 -5.04 10.84 -22.69
N THR A 94 -4.49 9.66 -22.96
CA THR A 94 -5.26 8.44 -23.24
C THR A 94 -5.10 7.44 -22.10
N ASP A 95 -5.96 6.42 -22.07
CA ASP A 95 -5.84 5.33 -21.11
C ASP A 95 -4.53 4.56 -21.27
N LEU A 96 -4.06 4.41 -22.51
CA LEU A 96 -2.76 3.79 -22.79
C LEU A 96 -1.60 4.60 -22.21
N HIS A 97 -1.63 5.94 -22.32
CA HIS A 97 -0.58 6.78 -21.71
C HIS A 97 -0.54 6.62 -20.19
N THR A 98 -1.72 6.55 -19.57
CA THR A 98 -1.87 6.32 -18.13
C THR A 98 -1.35 4.94 -17.73
N PHE A 99 -1.70 3.90 -18.49
CA PHE A 99 -1.27 2.54 -18.23
C PHE A 99 0.26 2.40 -18.34
N VAL A 100 0.86 2.85 -19.45
CA VAL A 100 2.31 2.77 -19.67
C VAL A 100 3.07 3.57 -18.62
N ALA A 101 2.65 4.81 -18.31
CA ALA A 101 3.27 5.60 -17.25
C ALA A 101 3.17 4.92 -15.87
N GLY A 102 2.03 4.28 -15.59
CA GLY A 102 1.82 3.50 -14.38
C GLY A 102 2.75 2.28 -14.30
N CYS A 103 2.91 1.53 -15.39
CA CYS A 103 3.82 0.39 -15.48
C CYS A 103 5.28 0.81 -15.26
N VAL A 104 5.74 1.83 -15.99
CA VAL A 104 7.13 2.31 -15.89
C VAL A 104 7.40 2.87 -14.49
N GLY A 105 6.52 3.74 -13.97
CA GLY A 105 6.67 4.29 -12.62
C GLY A 105 6.63 3.20 -11.55
N GLY A 106 5.75 2.20 -11.69
CA GLY A 106 5.63 1.08 -10.77
C GLY A 106 6.90 0.23 -10.72
N TYR A 107 7.45 -0.10 -11.89
CA TYR A 107 8.70 -0.86 -12.01
C TYR A 107 9.88 -0.10 -11.37
N LEU A 108 10.07 1.17 -11.73
CA LEU A 108 11.20 1.97 -11.27
C LEU A 108 11.18 2.25 -9.76
N VAL A 109 10.00 2.34 -9.16
CA VAL A 109 9.86 2.77 -7.75
C VAL A 109 9.59 1.61 -6.80
N PHE A 110 8.83 0.61 -7.23
CA PHE A 110 8.37 -0.50 -6.38
C PHE A 110 8.88 -1.87 -6.85
N GLY A 111 9.81 -1.92 -7.82
CA GLY A 111 10.33 -3.16 -8.38
C GLY A 111 11.14 -4.03 -7.41
N GLU A 112 11.76 -3.43 -6.39
CA GLU A 112 12.50 -4.18 -5.36
C GLU A 112 11.56 -4.88 -4.38
N GLN A 113 11.84 -6.15 -4.07
CA GLN A 113 11.07 -6.93 -3.10
C GLN A 113 11.47 -6.60 -1.65
N THR A 114 11.07 -5.42 -1.18
CA THR A 114 11.16 -5.04 0.23
C THR A 114 9.85 -5.35 0.97
N SER A 115 9.89 -5.50 2.29
CA SER A 115 8.67 -5.70 3.09
C SER A 115 7.66 -4.54 2.98
N VAL A 116 8.14 -3.32 2.73
CA VAL A 116 7.29 -2.15 2.46
C VAL A 116 6.65 -2.27 1.08
N ASN A 117 7.43 -2.56 0.04
CA ASN A 117 6.92 -2.67 -1.34
C ASN A 117 5.95 -3.85 -1.47
N GLN A 118 6.28 -5.00 -0.89
CA GLN A 118 5.39 -6.17 -0.89
C GLN A 118 4.03 -5.84 -0.26
N GLN A 119 3.99 -5.09 0.84
CA GLN A 119 2.73 -4.68 1.46
C GLN A 119 1.94 -3.72 0.55
N ILE A 120 2.60 -2.77 -0.10
CA ILE A 120 1.95 -1.86 -1.08
C ILE A 120 1.38 -2.65 -2.25
N ILE A 121 2.18 -3.52 -2.87
CA ILE A 121 1.82 -4.25 -4.08
C ILE A 121 0.73 -5.28 -3.82
N LEU A 122 0.80 -6.04 -2.73
CA LEU A 122 -0.27 -7.00 -2.39
C LEU A 122 -1.59 -6.28 -2.05
N TYR A 123 -1.52 -5.15 -1.34
CA TYR A 123 -2.69 -4.30 -1.11
C TYR A 123 -3.28 -3.81 -2.43
N LEU A 124 -2.45 -3.24 -3.30
CA LEU A 124 -2.87 -2.71 -4.60
C LEU A 124 -3.45 -3.81 -5.49
N PHE A 125 -2.79 -4.98 -5.56
CA PHE A 125 -3.26 -6.14 -6.32
C PHE A 125 -4.67 -6.56 -5.89
N SER A 126 -4.91 -6.70 -4.58
CA SER A 126 -6.24 -7.07 -4.08
C SER A 126 -7.33 -6.05 -4.48
N ARG A 127 -7.00 -4.76 -4.46
CA ARG A 127 -7.91 -3.67 -4.84
C ARG A 127 -8.17 -3.63 -6.34
N ILE A 128 -7.14 -3.88 -7.16
CA ILE A 128 -7.26 -3.96 -8.62
C ILE A 128 -8.13 -5.17 -8.99
N ALA A 129 -7.85 -6.35 -8.43
CA ALA A 129 -8.63 -7.56 -8.71
C ALA A 129 -10.13 -7.36 -8.38
N MET A 130 -10.43 -6.78 -7.21
CA MET A 130 -11.81 -6.42 -6.85
C MET A 130 -12.41 -5.36 -7.78
N GLY A 131 -11.64 -4.36 -8.19
CA GLY A 131 -12.07 -3.34 -9.15
C GLY A 131 -12.41 -3.91 -10.53
N LEU A 132 -11.58 -4.85 -11.02
CA LEU A 132 -11.82 -5.56 -12.28
C LEU A 132 -13.07 -6.44 -12.18
N ALA A 133 -13.21 -7.21 -11.10
CA ALA A 133 -14.41 -8.02 -10.87
C ALA A 133 -15.68 -7.15 -10.86
N ASN A 134 -15.66 -6.04 -10.12
CA ASN A 134 -16.78 -5.09 -10.09
C ASN A 134 -17.07 -4.46 -11.45
N THR A 135 -16.05 -4.24 -12.29
CA THR A 135 -16.22 -3.71 -13.65
C THR A 135 -16.92 -4.73 -14.54
N VAL A 136 -16.52 -6.01 -14.48
CA VAL A 136 -17.17 -7.10 -15.22
C VAL A 136 -18.62 -7.27 -14.78
N LEU A 137 -18.90 -7.29 -13.47
CA LEU A 137 -20.26 -7.42 -12.94
C LEU A 137 -21.18 -6.27 -13.39
N LYS A 138 -20.66 -5.04 -13.43
CA LYS A 138 -21.39 -3.87 -13.95
C LYS A 138 -21.66 -4.00 -15.45
N ALA A 139 -20.69 -4.45 -16.23
CA ALA A 139 -20.81 -4.57 -17.68
C ALA A 139 -21.79 -5.68 -18.10
N SER A 140 -21.89 -6.76 -17.31
CA SER A 140 -22.82 -7.87 -17.58
C SER A 140 -24.23 -7.65 -17.01
N SER A 141 -24.50 -6.50 -16.36
CA SER A 141 -25.73 -6.24 -15.59
C SER A 141 -26.04 -7.33 -14.55
N PHE A 142 -25.03 -8.13 -14.18
CA PHE A 142 -25.18 -9.23 -13.25
C PHE A 142 -25.03 -8.70 -11.83
N THR A 143 -26.10 -8.85 -11.04
CA THR A 143 -26.04 -8.53 -9.63
C THR A 143 -25.49 -9.72 -8.88
N ALA A 144 -24.39 -9.52 -8.16
CA ALA A 144 -23.81 -10.56 -7.32
C ALA A 144 -24.86 -11.11 -6.34
N PRO A 145 -25.00 -12.44 -6.20
CA PRO A 145 -25.94 -13.04 -5.26
C PRO A 145 -25.78 -12.49 -3.83
N PRO A 146 -26.85 -12.48 -3.02
CA PRO A 146 -26.73 -12.13 -1.61
C PRO A 146 -25.67 -13.01 -0.95
N LYS A 147 -24.88 -12.42 -0.06
CA LYS A 147 -23.77 -13.08 0.65
C LYS A 147 -22.58 -13.53 -0.22
N SER A 148 -22.40 -13.07 -1.46
CA SER A 148 -21.19 -13.37 -2.24
C SER A 148 -19.88 -13.05 -1.49
N PHE A 149 -19.83 -11.94 -0.75
CA PHE A 149 -18.68 -11.61 0.09
C PHE A 149 -18.45 -12.61 1.23
N ALA A 150 -19.53 -13.15 1.82
CA ALA A 150 -19.41 -14.14 2.88
C ALA A 150 -18.82 -15.46 2.35
N PHE A 151 -19.25 -15.90 1.16
CA PHE A 151 -18.64 -17.06 0.49
C PHE A 151 -17.16 -16.83 0.17
N PHE A 152 -16.83 -15.64 -0.34
CA PHE A 152 -15.44 -15.26 -0.60
C PHE A 152 -14.59 -15.30 0.69
N ALA A 153 -15.09 -14.70 1.77
CA ALA A 153 -14.43 -14.72 3.07
C ALA A 153 -14.25 -16.15 3.60
N ALA A 154 -15.29 -16.99 3.52
CA ALA A 154 -15.24 -18.39 3.96
C ALA A 154 -14.19 -19.18 3.17
N LEU A 155 -14.09 -18.97 1.86
CA LEU A 155 -13.09 -19.61 1.02
C LEU A 155 -11.67 -19.16 1.38
N CYS A 156 -11.44 -17.84 1.52
CA CYS A 156 -10.15 -17.30 1.93
C CYS A 156 -9.69 -17.88 3.28
N TRP A 157 -10.60 -17.92 4.26
CA TRP A 157 -10.31 -18.49 5.58
C TRP A 157 -10.07 -20.01 5.53
N GLY A 158 -10.87 -20.77 4.79
CA GLY A 158 -10.65 -22.20 4.61
C GLY A 158 -9.27 -22.49 4.00
N CYS A 159 -8.90 -21.76 2.95
CA CYS A 159 -7.61 -21.91 2.29
C CYS A 159 -6.43 -21.58 3.22
N VAL A 160 -6.46 -20.44 3.92
CA VAL A 160 -5.34 -20.06 4.80
C VAL A 160 -5.15 -21.04 5.94
N MET A 161 -6.23 -21.58 6.51
CA MET A 161 -6.15 -22.59 7.58
C MET A 161 -5.51 -23.90 7.07
N VAL A 162 -5.84 -24.34 5.85
CA VAL A 162 -5.21 -25.51 5.24
C VAL A 162 -3.72 -25.28 4.96
N LEU A 163 -3.36 -24.11 4.42
CA LEU A 163 -1.97 -23.75 4.17
C LEU A 163 -1.17 -23.69 5.46
N PHE A 164 -1.69 -23.01 6.49
CA PHE A 164 -1.04 -22.93 7.80
C PHE A 164 -0.78 -24.30 8.41
N ARG A 165 -1.73 -25.23 8.31
CA ARG A 165 -1.59 -26.60 8.82
C ARG A 165 -0.59 -27.45 8.02
N ARG A 166 -0.56 -27.32 6.68
CA ARG A 166 0.28 -28.16 5.82
C ARG A 166 1.71 -27.66 5.72
N ASP A 167 1.89 -26.38 5.46
CA ASP A 167 3.20 -25.75 5.35
C ASP A 167 3.07 -24.25 5.63
N LYS A 168 3.31 -23.85 6.87
CA LYS A 168 3.27 -22.44 7.26
C LYS A 168 4.39 -21.59 6.64
N SER A 169 5.42 -22.18 6.03
CA SER A 169 6.53 -21.43 5.43
C SER A 169 6.15 -20.71 4.12
N VAL A 170 5.09 -21.17 3.44
CA VAL A 170 4.57 -20.52 2.23
C VAL A 170 3.76 -19.26 2.53
N LEU A 171 3.34 -19.09 3.79
CA LEU A 171 2.61 -17.91 4.24
C LEU A 171 3.58 -16.76 4.51
N GLN A 172 3.10 -15.55 4.27
CA GLN A 172 3.86 -14.35 4.60
C GLN A 172 4.13 -14.28 6.11
N ASP A 173 5.34 -13.86 6.50
CA ASP A 173 5.85 -13.96 7.87
C ASP A 173 4.93 -13.34 8.93
N SER A 174 4.32 -12.19 8.66
CA SER A 174 3.42 -11.56 9.65
C SER A 174 2.12 -12.32 9.83
N LEU A 175 1.58 -12.93 8.77
CA LEU A 175 0.42 -13.80 8.86
C LEU A 175 0.76 -15.09 9.61
N LYS A 176 1.89 -15.72 9.28
CA LYS A 176 2.42 -16.89 9.99
C LYS A 176 2.59 -16.61 11.48
N SER A 177 3.25 -15.51 11.84
CA SER A 177 3.45 -15.12 13.25
C SER A 177 2.13 -14.90 13.99
N SER A 178 1.16 -14.25 13.34
CA SER A 178 -0.16 -14.00 13.93
C SER A 178 -0.92 -15.32 14.15
N MET A 179 -0.88 -16.22 13.18
CA MET A 179 -1.56 -17.52 13.28
C MET A 179 -0.89 -18.45 14.30
N THR A 180 0.44 -18.49 14.39
CA THR A 180 1.15 -19.24 15.45
C THR A 180 0.75 -18.74 16.84
N TYR A 181 0.72 -17.42 17.05
CA TYR A 181 0.29 -16.84 18.33
C TYR A 181 -1.17 -17.22 18.68
N LEU A 182 -2.07 -17.17 17.69
CA LEU A 182 -3.50 -17.44 17.90
C LEU A 182 -3.83 -18.92 18.08
N TYR A 183 -3.19 -19.81 17.31
CA TYR A 183 -3.62 -21.21 17.18
C TYR A 183 -2.63 -22.24 17.72
N GLU A 184 -1.32 -21.99 17.68
CA GLU A 184 -0.32 -22.94 18.18
C GLU A 184 0.02 -22.64 19.64
N ASP A 185 0.41 -21.40 19.94
CA ASP A 185 0.82 -20.99 21.29
C ASP A 185 -0.35 -21.09 22.30
N SER A 186 -1.59 -20.92 21.84
CA SER A 186 -2.79 -21.09 22.68
C SER A 186 -3.03 -22.52 23.18
N ASN A 187 -2.32 -23.53 22.66
CA ASN A 187 -2.41 -24.91 23.14
C ASN A 187 -1.46 -25.21 24.32
N HIS A 188 -0.64 -24.26 24.75
CA HIS A 188 0.40 -24.49 25.75
C HIS A 188 0.29 -23.50 26.92
N TRP A 189 0.05 -24.00 28.14
CA TRP A 189 0.10 -23.20 29.37
C TRP A 189 0.67 -24.02 30.54
N SER A 190 1.34 -23.34 31.48
CA SER A 190 1.93 -23.94 32.69
C SER A 190 1.40 -23.35 34.00
N SER A 191 0.69 -22.22 33.94
CA SER A 191 0.12 -21.50 35.09
C SER A 191 -1.10 -20.65 34.70
N LEU A 192 -1.86 -20.16 35.69
CA LEU A 192 -2.95 -19.19 35.45
C LEU A 192 -2.44 -17.90 34.81
N ARG A 193 -1.19 -17.51 35.08
CA ARG A 193 -0.55 -16.36 34.43
C ARG A 193 -0.34 -16.60 32.94
N THR A 194 0.14 -17.79 32.56
CA THR A 194 0.35 -18.14 31.14
C THR A 194 -0.96 -18.41 30.40
N LEU A 195 -2.03 -18.71 31.13
CA LEU A 195 -3.37 -18.92 30.58
C LEU A 195 -4.10 -17.61 30.30
N LEU A 196 -4.01 -16.63 31.21
CA LEU A 196 -4.87 -15.43 31.17
C LEU A 196 -4.14 -14.11 30.88
N TRP A 197 -2.83 -14.02 31.06
CA TRP A 197 -2.11 -12.74 30.98
C TRP A 197 -0.97 -12.70 29.97
N HIS A 198 -0.08 -13.71 29.97
CA HIS A 198 1.10 -13.70 29.11
C HIS A 198 1.22 -14.99 28.32
N ASN A 199 1.51 -14.88 27.03
CA ASN A 199 1.77 -16.04 26.21
C ASN A 199 3.26 -16.39 26.34
N LYS A 200 3.56 -17.42 27.17
CA LYS A 200 4.88 -17.85 27.70
C LYS A 200 5.34 -17.18 29.00
#